data_AF-A0A0R1KVV5-F1
#
_entry.id   AF-A0A0R1KVV5-F1
#
_cell.length_a   1.000
_cell.length_b   1.000
_cell.length_c   1.000
_cell.angle_alpha   90.00
_cell.angle_beta   90.00
_cell.angle_gamma   90.00
#
_symmetry.space_group_name_H-M   'P 1'
#
loop_
_entity.id
_entity.type
_entity.pdbx_description
1 polymer ?
#
loop_
_entity_poly.entity_id
_entity_poly.type
_entity_poly.pdbx_seq_one_letter_code
_entity_poly.pdbx_strand_id
1 'polypeptide(L)'
;MFEGTFIGSDKFPELNAKLQELADKYGVSKNAIAVAWILRHPAGIQVLIGTMNPEHVIDSAKGADVELTKQEWYDVYFAAGNDLP
;
A
#
# COMPACT_ATOMS: atom_id res chain seq x y z
N MET A 1 21.24 -0.72 -9.28
CA MET A 1 20.14 -0.65 -10.28
C MET A 1 18.86 -0.65 -9.46
N PHE A 2 17.98 0.37 -9.60
CA PHE A 2 16.78 0.50 -8.77
C PHE A 2 15.93 -0.76 -8.89
N GLU A 3 15.87 -1.57 -7.83
CA GLU A 3 15.27 -2.91 -7.89
C GLU A 3 13.75 -2.84 -7.83
N GLY A 4 13.13 -2.41 -8.93
CA GLY A 4 11.70 -2.57 -9.20
C GLY A 4 10.76 -1.96 -8.16
N THR A 5 9.46 -2.22 -8.36
CA THR A 5 8.41 -1.91 -7.39
C THR A 5 8.29 -3.07 -6.40
N PHE A 6 8.08 -2.81 -5.11
CA PHE A 6 7.80 -3.87 -4.13
C PHE A 6 6.44 -4.56 -4.42
N ILE A 7 5.51 -3.83 -5.03
CA ILE A 7 4.20 -4.35 -5.44
C ILE A 7 4.39 -5.32 -6.61
N GLY A 8 3.86 -6.54 -6.47
CA GLY A 8 3.99 -7.62 -7.43
C GLY A 8 5.37 -8.29 -7.48
N SER A 9 6.28 -7.94 -6.56
CA SER A 9 7.62 -8.51 -6.54
C SER A 9 7.68 -9.84 -5.77
N ASP A 10 8.31 -10.84 -6.37
CA ASP A 10 8.59 -12.14 -5.75
C ASP A 10 9.53 -12.04 -4.53
N LYS A 11 10.21 -10.90 -4.37
CA LYS A 11 11.07 -10.64 -3.20
C LYS A 11 10.29 -10.36 -1.92
N PHE A 12 9.03 -9.97 -2.04
CA PHE A 12 8.18 -9.58 -0.90
C PHE A 12 6.85 -10.36 -0.93
N PRO A 13 6.88 -11.70 -0.84
CA PRO A 13 5.68 -12.52 -1.00
C PRO A 13 4.66 -12.28 0.12
N GLU A 14 5.12 -12.18 1.36
CA GLU A 14 4.26 -11.96 2.54
C GLU A 14 3.58 -10.59 2.51
N LEU A 15 4.35 -9.54 2.20
CA LEU A 15 3.82 -8.21 1.99
C LEU A 15 2.78 -8.20 0.86
N ASN A 16 3.09 -8.80 -0.29
CA ASN A 16 2.18 -8.82 -1.43
C ASN A 16 0.92 -9.64 -1.20
N ALA A 17 0.99 -10.67 -0.35
CA ALA A 17 -0.17 -11.42 0.11
C ALA A 17 -1.05 -10.56 1.03
N LYS A 18 -0.46 -9.88 2.01
CA LYS A 18 -1.20 -8.98 2.91
C LYS A 18 -1.82 -7.80 2.15
N LEU A 19 -1.10 -7.20 1.20
CA LEU A 19 -1.64 -6.17 0.32
C LEU A 19 -2.80 -6.69 -0.54
N GLN A 20 -2.73 -7.94 -1.02
CA GLN A 20 -3.84 -8.55 -1.78
C GLN A 20 -5.08 -8.76 -0.90
N GLU A 21 -4.89 -9.30 0.31
CA GLU A 21 -5.98 -9.53 1.26
C GLU A 21 -6.75 -8.23 1.57
N LEU A 22 -6.02 -7.14 1.83
CA LEU A 22 -6.64 -5.83 2.06
C LEU A 22 -7.25 -5.26 0.78
N ALA A 23 -6.59 -5.41 -0.36
CA ALA A 23 -7.12 -4.98 -1.65
C ALA A 23 -8.48 -5.63 -1.94
N ASP A 24 -8.60 -6.94 -1.70
CA ASP A 24 -9.84 -7.69 -1.87
C ASP A 24 -10.91 -7.24 -0.86
N LYS A 25 -10.52 -7.00 0.40
CA LYS A 25 -11.43 -6.52 1.45
C LYS A 25 -12.05 -5.16 1.12
N TYR A 26 -11.24 -4.23 0.63
CA TYR A 26 -11.67 -2.85 0.34
C TYR A 26 -12.12 -2.64 -1.11
N GLY A 27 -12.02 -3.66 -1.97
CA GLY A 27 -12.42 -3.57 -3.38
C GLY A 27 -11.55 -2.64 -4.20
N VAL A 28 -10.27 -2.52 -3.84
CA VAL A 28 -9.28 -1.64 -4.49
C VAL A 28 -8.05 -2.42 -4.92
N SER A 29 -7.06 -1.78 -5.55
CA SER A 29 -5.81 -2.45 -5.91
C SER A 29 -4.78 -2.45 -4.77
N LYS A 30 -3.70 -3.23 -4.93
CA LYS A 30 -2.53 -3.16 -4.04
C LYS A 30 -1.88 -1.78 -4.01
N ASN A 31 -1.91 -1.05 -5.13
CA ASN A 31 -1.39 0.32 -5.19
C ASN A 31 -2.21 1.24 -4.29
N ALA A 32 -3.54 1.14 -4.37
CA ALA A 32 -4.44 1.91 -3.53
C ALA A 32 -4.21 1.59 -2.04
N ILE A 33 -4.02 0.32 -1.67
CA ILE A 33 -3.70 -0.05 -0.28
C ILE A 33 -2.36 0.54 0.18
N ALA A 34 -1.33 0.55 -0.68
CA ALA A 34 -0.05 1.18 -0.35
C ALA A 34 -0.19 2.69 -0.11
N VAL A 35 -1.04 3.36 -0.90
CA VAL A 35 -1.38 4.78 -0.70
C VAL A 35 -2.14 4.99 0.61
N ALA A 36 -3.17 4.16 0.88
CA ALA A 36 -3.94 4.22 2.11
C ALA A 36 -3.07 4.02 3.36
N TRP A 37 -2.10 3.10 3.28
CA TRP A 37 -1.16 2.82 4.36
C TRP A 37 -0.34 4.04 4.76
N ILE A 38 0.24 4.77 3.80
CA ILE A 38 1.03 5.95 4.12
C ILE A 38 0.14 7.15 4.54
N LEU A 39 -1.04 7.31 3.92
CA LEU A 39 -1.99 8.37 4.28
C LEU A 39 -2.57 8.22 5.69
N ARG A 40 -2.63 6.98 6.20
CA ARG A 40 -3.13 6.70 7.56
C ARG A 40 -2.25 7.28 8.67
N HIS A 41 -0.99 7.60 8.35
CA HIS A 41 -0.03 8.13 9.30
C HIS A 41 -0.47 9.52 9.84
N PRO A 42 -0.39 9.77 11.15
CA PRO A 42 -0.95 10.98 11.77
C PRO A 42 -0.23 12.28 11.38
N ALA A 43 0.94 12.22 10.75
CA ALA A 43 1.73 13.40 10.37
C ALA A 43 1.18 14.19 9.16
N GLY A 44 0.01 13.83 8.61
CA GLY A 44 -0.60 14.55 7.49
C GLY A 44 0.24 14.44 6.20
N ILE A 45 0.70 13.22 5.89
CA ILE A 45 1.57 12.96 4.74
C ILE A 45 0.79 13.20 3.44
N GLN A 46 1.44 13.84 2.46
CA GLN A 46 0.91 13.97 1.10
C GLN A 46 1.60 12.98 0.16
N VAL A 47 0.81 12.15 -0.51
CA VAL A 47 1.33 11.18 -1.48
C VAL A 47 1.57 11.84 -2.84
N LEU A 48 2.74 11.60 -3.41
CA LEU A 48 3.13 12.00 -4.77
C LEU A 48 3.11 10.76 -5.68
N ILE A 49 2.26 10.78 -6.71
CA ILE A 49 2.15 9.69 -7.68
C ILE A 49 3.08 10.00 -8.86
N GLY A 50 4.07 9.14 -9.09
CA GLY A 50 5.09 9.33 -10.15
C GLY A 50 4.78 8.66 -11.49
N THR A 51 3.65 7.95 -11.63
CA THR A 51 3.28 7.30 -12.89
C THR A 51 2.71 8.29 -13.90
N MET A 52 3.04 8.08 -15.18
CA MET A 52 2.42 8.82 -16.29
C MET A 52 1.20 8.08 -16.88
N ASN A 53 0.92 6.84 -16.44
CA ASN A 53 -0.25 6.10 -16.89
C ASN A 53 -1.51 6.59 -16.15
N PRO A 54 -2.50 7.18 -16.84
CA PRO A 54 -3.72 7.70 -16.22
C PRO A 54 -4.50 6.65 -15.43
N GLU A 55 -4.55 5.40 -15.90
CA GLU A 55 -5.25 4.32 -15.19
C GLU A 55 -4.61 4.03 -13.84
N HIS A 56 -3.28 4.02 -13.77
CA HIS A 56 -2.54 3.83 -12.52
C HIS A 56 -2.68 5.02 -11.57
N VAL A 57 -2.82 6.24 -12.11
CA VAL A 57 -3.12 7.44 -11.30
C VAL A 57 -4.48 7.29 -10.64
N ILE A 58 -5.52 6.97 -11.42
CA ILE A 58 -6.89 6.78 -10.90
C ILE A 58 -6.92 5.66 -9.88
N ASP A 59 -6.26 4.54 -10.18
CA ASP A 59 -6.18 3.38 -9.30
C ASP A 59 -5.51 3.71 -7.96
N SER A 60 -4.36 4.39 -7.99
CA SER A 60 -3.65 4.79 -6.75
C SER A 60 -4.43 5.84 -5.96
N ALA A 61 -5.12 6.76 -6.64
CA ALA A 61 -5.91 7.81 -6.01
C ALA A 61 -7.07 7.27 -5.16
N LYS A 62 -7.65 6.12 -5.54
CA LYS A 62 -8.68 5.44 -4.73
C LYS A 62 -8.20 5.07 -3.33
N GLY A 63 -6.89 4.97 -3.11
CA GLY A 63 -6.32 4.75 -1.79
C GLY A 63 -6.59 5.88 -0.80
N ALA A 64 -6.90 7.09 -1.27
CA ALA A 64 -7.28 8.21 -0.41
C ALA A 64 -8.67 8.03 0.24
N ASP A 65 -9.54 7.22 -0.36
CA ASP A 65 -10.88 6.93 0.16
C ASP A 65 -10.89 5.71 1.10
N VAL A 66 -9.74 5.04 1.28
CA VAL A 66 -9.62 3.83 2.11
C VAL A 66 -9.10 4.19 3.50
N GLU A 67 -9.93 3.93 4.51
CA GLU A 67 -9.53 4.04 5.90
C GLU A 67 -9.09 2.67 6.46
N LEU A 68 -7.77 2.49 6.55
CA LEU A 68 -7.20 1.33 7.25
C LEU A 68 -7.38 1.48 8.77
N THR A 69 -7.74 0.38 9.41
CA THR A 69 -7.67 0.28 10.87
C THR A 69 -6.21 0.30 11.34
N LYS A 70 -6.00 0.61 12.62
CA LYS A 70 -4.65 0.58 13.20
C LYS A 70 -4.03 -0.81 13.09
N GLN A 71 -4.84 -1.86 13.28
CA GLN A 71 -4.36 -3.24 13.18
C GLN A 71 -3.86 -3.54 11.78
N GLU A 72 -4.65 -3.22 10.75
CA GLU A 72 -4.25 -3.46 9.36
C GLU A 72 -3.02 -2.66 8.95
N TRP A 73 -2.88 -1.46 9.49
CA TRP A 73 -1.67 -0.65 9.29
C TRP A 73 -0.43 -1.37 9.84
N TYR A 74 -0.53 -1.91 11.06
CA TYR A 74 0.55 -2.70 11.65
C TYR A 74 0.77 -4.04 10.95
N ASP A 75 -0.29 -4.71 10.50
CA ASP A 75 -0.19 -5.99 9.79
C ASP A 75 0.63 -5.85 8.49
N VAL A 76 0.44 -4.75 7.75
CA VAL A 76 1.26 -4.42 6.57
C VAL A 76 2.70 -4.11 6.98
N TYR A 77 2.91 -3.38 8.08
CA TYR A 77 4.24 -3.06 8.60
C TYR A 77 5.03 -4.32 8.99
N PHE A 78 4.39 -5.26 9.67
CA PHE A 78 4.95 -6.56 10.03
C PHE A 78 5.20 -7.44 8.80
N ALA A 79 4.27 -7.49 7.84
CA ALA A 79 4.43 -8.26 6.62
C ALA A 79 5.58 -7.76 5.72
N ALA A 80 6.02 -6.52 5.92
CA ALA A 80 7.23 -5.98 5.30
C ALA A 80 8.53 -6.42 6.01
N GLY A 81 8.45 -7.22 7.07
CA GLY A 81 9.60 -7.74 7.82
C GLY A 81 10.13 -6.81 8.91
N ASN A 82 9.33 -5.83 9.34
CA ASN A 82 9.73 -4.93 10.44
C ASN A 82 9.16 -5.43 11.77
N ASP A 83 9.97 -5.35 12.82
CA ASP A 83 9.51 -5.54 14.19
C ASP A 83 9.10 -4.21 14.82
N LEU A 84 8.12 -4.24 15.74
CA LEU A 84 7.84 -3.06 16.56
C LEU A 84 8.98 -2.87 17.57
N PRO A 85 9.50 -1.64 17.73
CA PRO A 85 10.50 -1.33 18.75
C PRO A 85 9.95 -1.41 20.18
#